data_AF-A0A952GXB0-F1
#
_entry.id   AF-A0A952GXB0-F1
#
_cell.length_a   1.000
_cell.length_b   1.000
_cell.length_c   1.000
_cell.angle_alpha   90.00
_cell.angle_beta   90.00
_cell.angle_gamma   90.00
#
_symmetry.space_group_name_H-M   'P 1'
#
loop_
_entity.id
_entity.type
_entity.pdbx_description
1 polymer ?
#
loop_
_entity_poly.entity_id
_entity_poly.type
_entity_poly.pdbx_seq_one_letter_code
_entity_poly.pdbx_strand_id
1 'polypeptide(L)' 'MLLKTTRKARRLTQGELAARMGLSPNRFSELESGLGALTVQRLFELTQALGLEIFIANADSPAADNTAAQW' A
#
# COMPACT_ATOMS: atom_id res chain seq x y z
N MET A 1 8.16 8.95 -1.66
CA MET A 1 7.68 7.80 -0.87
C MET A 1 6.62 7.04 -1.66
N LEU A 2 6.60 5.71 -1.59
CA LEU A 2 5.77 4.81 -2.40
C LEU A 2 4.27 5.18 -2.37
N LEU A 3 3.73 5.52 -1.21
CA LEU A 3 2.32 5.94 -1.07
C LEU A 3 1.98 7.13 -1.96
N LYS A 4 2.77 8.21 -1.84
CA LYS A 4 2.56 9.46 -2.56
C LYS A 4 2.67 9.28 -4.07
N THR A 5 3.63 8.48 -4.53
CA THR A 5 3.80 8.20 -5.97
C THR A 5 2.61 7.41 -6.50
N THR A 6 2.16 6.39 -5.78
CA THR A 6 1.02 5.57 -6.18
C THR A 6 -0.29 6.36 -6.16
N ARG A 7 -0.54 7.17 -5.12
CA ARG A 7 -1.71 8.05 -5.05
C ARG A 7 -1.78 8.98 -6.25
N LYS A 8 -0.65 9.63 -6.58
CA LYS A 8 -0.55 10.52 -7.76
C LYS A 8 -0.76 9.77 -9.07
N ALA A 9 -0.22 8.56 -9.22
CA ALA A 9 -0.46 7.74 -10.41
C ALA A 9 -1.95 7.41 -10.61
N ARG A 10 -2.69 7.30 -9.51
CA ARG A 10 -4.15 7.12 -9.51
C ARG A 10 -4.95 8.43 -9.54
N ARG A 11 -4.29 9.58 -9.74
CA ARG A 11 -4.90 10.92 -9.82
C ARG A 11 -5.75 11.31 -8.60
N LEU A 12 -5.41 10.76 -7.44
CA LEU A 12 -6.08 11.09 -6.19
C LEU A 12 -5.38 12.27 -5.51
N THR A 13 -6.15 13.21 -4.99
CA THR A 13 -5.68 14.23 -4.05
C THR A 13 -5.43 13.61 -2.67
N GLN A 14 -4.71 14.35 -1.83
CA GLN A 14 -4.44 13.93 -0.46
C GLN A 14 -5.73 13.83 0.36
N GLY A 15 -6.68 14.76 0.15
CA GLY A 15 -7.97 14.78 0.82
C GLY A 15 -8.88 13.63 0.40
N GLU A 16 -8.91 13.26 -0.88
CA GLU A 16 -9.71 12.14 -1.37
C GLU A 16 -9.26 10.81 -0.77
N LEU A 17 -7.96 10.56 -0.70
CA LEU A 17 -7.45 9.32 -0.09
C LEU A 17 -7.61 9.34 1.44
N ALA A 18 -7.43 10.49 2.09
CA ALA A 18 -7.70 10.63 3.52
C ALA A 18 -9.17 10.32 3.84
N ALA A 19 -10.11 10.84 3.04
CA ALA A 19 -11.54 10.57 3.19
C ALA A 19 -11.87 9.07 3.02
N ARG A 20 -11.28 8.40 2.02
CA ARG A 20 -11.43 6.94 1.81
C ARG A 20 -10.93 6.12 3.01
N MET A 21 -9.93 6.62 3.71
CA MET A 21 -9.36 5.96 4.89
C MET A 21 -10.02 6.38 6.22
N GLY A 22 -10.98 7.31 6.19
CA GLY A 22 -11.55 7.90 7.40
C GLY A 22 -10.50 8.63 8.25
N LEU A 23 -9.50 9.23 7.62
CA LEU A 23 -8.41 9.95 8.28
C LEU A 23 -8.55 11.46 8.09
N SER A 24 -8.04 12.22 9.07
CA SER A 24 -7.89 13.65 8.90
C SER A 24 -6.79 13.97 7.87
N PRO A 25 -6.89 15.09 7.12
CA PRO A 25 -5.85 15.51 6.18
C PRO A 25 -4.46 15.64 6.80
N ASN A 26 -4.39 16.12 8.05
CA ASN A 26 -3.12 16.25 8.78
C ASN A 26 -2.48 14.88 9.05
N ARG A 27 -3.26 13.92 9.57
CA ARG A 27 -2.78 12.57 9.85
C ARG A 27 -2.35 11.84 8.57
N PHE A 28 -3.07 12.03 7.48
CA PHE A 28 -2.67 11.46 6.19
C PHE A 28 -1.39 12.13 5.65
N SER A 29 -1.18 13.43 5.91
CA SER A 29 0.07 14.12 5.57
C SER A 29 1.28 13.56 6.30
N GLU A 30 1.14 13.31 7.61
CA GLU A 30 2.18 12.67 8.44
C GLU A 30 2.53 11.27 7.95
N LEU A 31 1.53 10.52 7.47
CA LEU A 31 1.75 9.21 6.85
C LEU A 31 2.53 9.33 5.52
N GLU A 32 2.17 10.26 4.64
CA GLU A 32 2.90 10.44 3.36
C GLU A 32 4.30 11.03 3.53
N SER A 33 4.59 11.72 4.62
CA SER A 33 5.92 12.24 4.95
C SER A 33 6.82 11.21 5.63
N GLY A 34 6.28 10.04 6.01
CA GLY A 34 7.00 9.00 6.73
C GLY A 34 7.22 9.31 8.22
N LEU A 35 6.56 10.34 8.75
CA LEU A 35 6.65 10.75 10.16
C LEU A 35 5.62 10.03 11.04
N GLY A 36 4.65 9.34 10.44
CA GLY A 36 3.62 8.58 11.15
C GLY A 36 3.89 7.08 11.22
N ALA A 37 3.60 6.48 12.37
CA ALA A 37 3.49 5.02 12.49
C ALA A 37 2.12 4.55 11.93
N LEU A 38 2.14 3.42 11.22
CA LEU A 38 0.95 2.80 10.64
C LEU A 38 0.79 1.40 11.25
N THR A 39 -0.41 1.06 11.70
CA THR A 39 -0.69 -0.34 12.10
C THR A 39 -0.80 -1.22 10.86
N VAL A 40 -0.57 -2.52 11.01
CA VAL A 40 -0.70 -3.49 9.91
C VAL A 40 -2.11 -3.45 9.30
N GLN A 41 -3.15 -3.35 10.11
CA GLN A 41 -4.53 -3.18 9.62
C GLN A 41 -4.67 -1.95 8.73
N ARG A 42 -4.13 -0.80 9.15
CA ARG A 42 -4.20 0.44 8.37
C ARG A 42 -3.38 0.37 7.08
N LEU A 43 -2.33 -0.45 7.04
CA LEU A 43 -1.61 -0.78 5.80
C LEU A 43 -2.51 -1.54 4.81
N PHE A 44 -3.28 -2.52 5.27
CA PHE A 44 -4.24 -3.23 4.43
C PHE A 44 -5.36 -2.32 3.91
N GLU A 45 -5.95 -1.50 4.78
CA GLU A 45 -6.97 -0.51 4.36
C GLU A 45 -6.42 0.47 3.31
N LEU A 46 -5.19 0.96 3.52
CA LEU A 46 -4.51 1.85 2.60
C LEU A 46 -4.25 1.18 1.24
N THR A 47 -3.73 -0.05 1.24
CA THR A 47 -3.48 -0.79 0.00
C THR A 47 -4.77 -1.07 -0.76
N GLN A 48 -5.86 -1.42 -0.07
CA GLN A 48 -7.19 -1.55 -0.68
C GLN A 48 -7.70 -0.22 -1.26
N ALA A 49 -7.64 0.89 -0.50
CA ALA A 49 -8.10 2.21 -0.94
C ALA A 49 -7.31 2.74 -2.14
N LEU A 50 -6.06 2.31 -2.23
CA LEU A 50 -5.20 2.52 -3.37
C LEU A 50 -5.56 1.53 -4.49
N GLY A 51 -5.88 0.26 -4.23
CA GLY A 51 -6.02 -0.78 -5.25
C GLY A 51 -4.67 -1.45 -5.54
N LEU A 52 -3.88 -1.64 -4.49
CA LEU A 52 -2.62 -2.38 -4.47
C LEU A 52 -2.85 -3.76 -3.88
N GLU A 53 -2.11 -4.74 -4.38
CA GLU A 53 -2.06 -6.09 -3.83
C GLU A 53 -0.83 -6.23 -2.92
N ILE A 54 -0.98 -6.97 -1.83
CA ILE A 54 0.12 -7.33 -0.92
C ILE A 54 0.40 -8.80 -1.09
N PHE A 55 1.64 -9.13 -1.46
CA PHE A 55 2.14 -10.50 -1.49
C PHE A 55 2.98 -10.75 -0.25
N ILE A 56 2.64 -11.79 0.51
CA ILE A 56 3.41 -12.25 1.67
C ILE A 56 4.12 -13.54 1.26
N ALA A 57 5.44 -13.52 1.31
CA ALA A 57 6.27 -14.68 1.03
C ALA A 57 7.09 -15.04 2.27
N ASN A 58 7.26 -16.34 2.51
CA ASN A 58 8.22 -16.82 3.49
C ASN A 58 9.62 -16.64 2.94
N ALA A 59 10.52 -16.03 3.72
CA ALA A 59 11.92 -15.87 3.34
C ALA A 59 12.62 -17.22 3.07
N ASP A 60 12.13 -18.29 3.72
CA ASP A 60 12.67 -19.64 3.63
C ASP A 60 11.91 -20.56 2.66
N SER A 61 10.94 -20.04 1.89
CA SER A 61 10.39 -20.86 0.81
C SER A 61 11.50 -21.06 -0.23
N PRO A 62 11.97 -22.31 -0.48
CA PRO A 62 12.80 -22.55 -1.63
C PRO A 62 12.00 -22.02 -2.81
N ALA A 63 12.61 -21.13 -3.59
CA ALA A 63 12.00 -20.58 -4.79
C ALA A 63 11.38 -21.77 -5.52
N ALA A 64 10.03 -21.83 -5.55
CA ALA A 64 9.37 -22.84 -6.32
C ALA A 64 9.85 -22.59 -7.74
N ASP A 65 10.70 -23.50 -8.23
CA ASP A 65 11.18 -23.49 -9.60
C ASP A 65 9.95 -23.40 -10.47
N ASN A 66 9.67 -22.20 -10.97
CA ASN A 66 8.66 -21.98 -11.98
C ASN A 66 9.26 -22.45 -13.31
N THR A 67 9.63 -23.73 -13.34
CA THR A 67 9.73 -24.46 -14.61
C THR A 67 8.29 -24.61 -15.04
N ALA A 68 7.88 -23.65 -15.86
CA ALA A 68 6.71 -23.75 -16.69
C ALA A 68 6.58 -25.21 -17.15
N ALA A 69 5.52 -25.87 -16.69
CA ALA A 69 5.01 -27.06 -17.33
C ALA A 69 4.66 -26.66 -18.77
N GLN A 70 5.66 -26.72 -19.64
CA GLN A 70 5.44 -26.98 -21.04
C GLN A 70 5.17 -28.48 -21.18
N TRP A 71 4.28 -28.79 -22.12
CA TRP A 71 3.81 -30.10 -22.60
C TRP A 71 2.62 -30.69 -21.85
#